data_AF-A0AAQ3NVN6-F1
#
_entry.id   AF-A0AAQ3NVN6-F1
#
_cell.length_a   1.000
_cell.length_b   1.000
_cell.length_c   1.000
_cell.angle_alpha   90.00
_cell.angle_beta   90.00
_cell.angle_gamma   90.00
#
_symmetry.space_group_name_H-M   'P 1'
#
loop_
_entity.id
_entity.type
_entity.pdbx_description
1 polymer ?
#
loop_
_entity_poly.entity_id
_entity_poly.type
_entity_poly.pdbx_seq_one_letter_code
_entity_poly.pdbx_strand_id
1 'polypeptide(L)'
;MNECSEVHVAQTGHNFRDCFGPNGRERRSSHAWVKGSVNDVLVPIESYHLFDPFGRRIKHDTRFEYDRIPAIVELCIQAGVDIPEYPSRRRTNPIRMLGKRVIDRGGNLEEPKPWRFADPSSLNDFDTYRAFERFSRPSLSDLPKIAQETMAAYEIVKKGVRKLMRKYTVKACGYCTEVHVGPWGHNAKLCGEFKHQWRDGKHGWQDATVDEVFPPNYVWHVRDPNGPPLASALRRYYGKAPAVVEVCMQAGAQIPDEYKPMMRLDIIIPDPEEARMIA
;
A
#
# COMPACT_ATOMS: atom_id res chain seq x y z
N MET A 1 8.44 -16.71 -2.72
CA MET A 1 7.21 -16.47 -1.93
C MET A 1 7.65 -16.15 -0.52
N ASN A 2 7.36 -14.94 -0.02
CA ASN A 2 7.64 -14.60 1.37
C ASN A 2 6.62 -15.35 2.23
N GLU A 3 7.10 -16.21 3.11
CA GLU A 3 6.26 -17.05 3.98
C GLU A 3 5.55 -16.21 5.05
N CYS A 4 6.06 -15.02 5.39
CA CYS A 4 5.52 -14.10 6.39
C CYS A 4 5.64 -12.65 5.87
N SER A 5 4.69 -11.78 6.24
CA SER A 5 4.64 -10.36 5.85
C SER A 5 5.34 -9.42 6.85
N GLU A 6 6.03 -9.96 7.86
CA GLU A 6 6.77 -9.14 8.82
C GLU A 6 7.96 -8.45 8.13
N VAL A 7 8.13 -7.16 8.40
CA VAL A 7 9.19 -6.34 7.83
C VAL A 7 10.02 -5.73 8.96
N HIS A 8 11.33 -5.75 8.79
CA HIS A 8 12.25 -5.20 9.77
C HIS A 8 13.33 -4.36 9.09
N VAL A 9 13.67 -3.23 9.69
CA VAL A 9 14.66 -2.28 9.17
C VAL A 9 15.85 -2.25 10.13
N ALA A 10 16.79 -3.18 9.94
CA ALA A 10 18.06 -3.23 10.65
C ALA A 10 19.03 -4.17 9.92
N GLN A 11 20.28 -4.25 10.39
CA GLN A 11 21.25 -5.20 9.85
C GLN A 11 20.92 -6.65 10.21
N THR A 12 20.32 -6.88 11.38
CA THR A 12 19.89 -8.20 11.86
C THR A 12 18.42 -8.18 12.25
N GLY A 13 17.65 -9.18 11.81
CA GLY A 13 16.23 -9.31 12.15
C GLY A 13 15.98 -9.55 13.64
N HIS A 14 14.79 -9.17 14.13
CA HIS A 14 14.42 -9.35 15.53
C HIS A 14 14.14 -10.81 15.93
N ASN A 15 14.18 -11.09 17.23
CA ASN A 15 14.02 -12.43 17.81
C ASN A 15 12.57 -12.75 18.26
N PHE A 16 11.57 -11.97 17.85
CA PHE A 16 10.18 -12.27 18.16
C PHE A 16 9.73 -13.59 17.54
N ARG A 17 8.93 -14.34 18.31
CA ARG A 17 8.37 -15.64 17.92
C ARG A 17 6.91 -15.50 17.49
N ASP A 18 6.68 -14.66 16.51
CA ASP A 18 5.35 -14.32 15.98
C ASP A 18 5.24 -14.48 14.45
N CYS A 19 6.07 -15.34 13.86
CA CYS A 19 5.91 -15.76 12.47
C CYS A 19 4.64 -16.60 12.31
N PHE A 20 3.63 -16.03 11.65
CA PHE A 20 2.39 -16.71 11.27
C PHE A 20 2.44 -17.33 9.87
N GLY A 21 3.62 -17.42 9.27
CA GLY A 21 3.80 -18.03 7.96
C GLY A 21 3.53 -19.53 7.94
N PRO A 22 3.29 -20.14 6.76
CA PRO A 22 2.96 -21.56 6.63
C PRO A 22 3.95 -22.50 7.35
N ASN A 23 5.25 -22.22 7.26
CA ASN A 23 6.33 -23.00 7.89
C ASN A 23 6.77 -22.43 9.26
N GLY A 24 6.00 -21.48 9.82
CA GLY A 24 6.33 -20.84 11.10
C GLY A 24 6.35 -21.83 12.26
N ARG A 25 5.44 -22.81 12.27
CA ARG A 25 5.36 -23.83 13.34
C ARG A 25 6.63 -24.67 13.46
N GLU A 26 7.19 -25.11 12.33
CA GLU A 26 8.44 -25.88 12.28
C GLU A 26 9.62 -25.07 12.83
N ARG A 27 9.61 -23.76 12.60
CA ARG A 27 10.62 -22.81 13.08
C ARG A 27 10.31 -22.23 14.46
N ARG A 28 9.38 -22.84 15.22
CA ARG A 28 8.94 -22.39 16.55
C ARG A 28 8.51 -20.91 16.55
N SER A 29 7.79 -20.52 15.50
CA SER A 29 7.35 -19.16 15.19
C SER A 29 8.47 -18.14 15.00
N SER A 30 9.72 -18.57 14.79
CA SER A 30 10.82 -17.67 14.42
C SER A 30 10.65 -17.20 12.98
N HIS A 31 11.21 -16.04 12.64
CA HIS A 31 11.25 -15.51 11.27
C HIS A 31 12.48 -16.02 10.51
N ALA A 32 12.35 -16.18 9.20
CA ALA A 32 13.44 -16.50 8.28
C ALA A 32 13.60 -15.30 7.36
N TRP A 33 14.52 -14.42 7.74
CA TRP A 33 14.65 -13.10 7.11
C TRP A 33 15.29 -13.20 5.73
N VAL A 34 14.72 -12.44 4.80
CA VAL A 34 15.25 -12.27 3.44
C VAL A 34 15.39 -10.77 3.16
N LYS A 35 16.10 -10.43 2.10
CA LYS A 35 16.22 -9.04 1.66
C LYS A 35 14.84 -8.52 1.24
N GLY A 36 14.38 -7.44 1.88
CA GLY A 36 13.13 -6.77 1.53
C GLY A 36 13.19 -6.02 0.20
N SER A 37 12.02 -5.77 -0.36
CA SER A 37 11.75 -5.02 -1.58
C SER A 37 10.98 -3.73 -1.31
N VAL A 38 10.83 -2.90 -2.34
CA VAL A 38 10.01 -1.67 -2.22
C VAL A 38 8.55 -2.00 -1.90
N ASN A 39 8.04 -3.16 -2.33
CA ASN A 39 6.67 -3.61 -2.05
C ASN A 39 6.48 -4.04 -0.59
N ASP A 40 7.57 -4.37 0.13
CA ASP A 40 7.54 -4.62 1.56
C ASP A 40 7.54 -3.29 2.35
N VAL A 41 8.03 -2.19 1.77
CA VAL A 41 8.02 -0.86 2.39
C VAL A 41 6.72 -0.10 2.07
N LEU A 42 6.31 -0.11 0.80
CA LEU A 42 5.10 0.49 0.26
C LEU A 42 4.18 -0.62 -0.23
N VAL A 43 3.16 -0.96 0.57
CA VAL A 43 2.27 -2.07 0.26
C VAL A 43 1.47 -1.74 -1.01
N PRO A 44 1.61 -2.53 -2.09
CA PRO A 44 0.91 -2.27 -3.33
C PRO A 44 -0.58 -2.60 -3.16
N ILE A 45 -1.43 -1.60 -3.39
CA ILE A 45 -2.88 -1.78 -3.49
C ILE A 45 -3.26 -1.57 -4.95
N GLU A 46 -3.83 -2.60 -5.55
CA GLU A 46 -4.27 -2.57 -6.95
C GLU A 46 -5.75 -2.22 -7.06
N SER A 47 -6.11 -1.64 -8.20
CA SER A 47 -7.48 -1.41 -8.63
C SER A 47 -7.61 -1.71 -10.11
N TYR A 48 -8.81 -2.07 -10.54
CA TYR A 48 -9.08 -2.16 -11.97
C TYR A 48 -9.09 -0.77 -12.60
N HIS A 49 -8.40 -0.63 -13.72
CA HIS A 49 -8.51 0.57 -14.54
C HIS A 49 -9.90 0.64 -15.20
N LEU A 50 -10.54 1.81 -15.15
CA LEU A 50 -11.80 2.07 -15.82
C LEU A 50 -11.70 3.26 -16.77
N PHE A 51 -12.12 3.08 -18.02
CA PHE A 51 -12.31 4.23 -18.91
C PHE A 51 -13.36 5.20 -18.35
N ASP A 52 -14.46 4.68 -17.79
CA ASP A 52 -15.50 5.51 -17.17
C ASP A 52 -15.94 4.88 -15.84
N PRO A 53 -15.65 5.50 -14.68
CA PRO A 53 -16.03 4.96 -13.37
C PRO A 53 -17.54 4.91 -13.15
N PHE A 54 -18.32 5.62 -13.98
CA PHE A 54 -19.79 5.55 -13.99
C PHE A 54 -20.34 4.67 -15.14
N GLY A 55 -19.45 4.01 -15.85
CA GLY A 55 -19.71 3.15 -17.00
C GLY A 55 -20.24 1.77 -16.62
N ARG A 56 -19.77 0.73 -17.31
CA ARG A 56 -20.18 -0.66 -17.03
C ARG A 56 -19.46 -1.15 -15.78
N ARG A 57 -20.18 -1.81 -14.88
CA ARG A 57 -19.55 -2.48 -13.72
C ARG A 57 -18.85 -3.75 -14.20
N ILE A 58 -17.58 -3.89 -13.85
CA ILE A 58 -16.78 -5.07 -14.14
C ILE A 58 -17.46 -6.31 -13.54
N LYS A 59 -17.73 -7.30 -14.39
CA LYS A 59 -18.27 -8.60 -13.98
C LYS A 59 -17.13 -9.60 -13.75
N HIS A 60 -17.43 -10.70 -13.06
CA HIS A 60 -16.42 -11.70 -12.75
C HIS A 60 -15.83 -12.36 -14.01
N ASP A 61 -16.67 -12.69 -14.99
CA ASP A 61 -16.29 -13.31 -16.26
C ASP A 61 -15.45 -12.37 -17.13
N THR A 62 -15.79 -11.08 -17.19
CA THR A 62 -15.09 -10.08 -18.02
C THR A 62 -13.89 -9.45 -17.32
N ARG A 63 -13.54 -9.85 -16.08
CA ARG A 63 -12.53 -9.15 -15.27
C ARG A 63 -11.14 -9.13 -15.89
N PHE A 64 -10.82 -10.12 -16.73
CA PHE A 64 -9.53 -10.24 -17.41
C PHE A 64 -9.41 -9.33 -18.65
N GLU A 65 -10.48 -8.62 -18.99
CA GLU A 65 -10.48 -7.60 -20.04
C GLU A 65 -9.99 -6.24 -19.51
N TYR A 66 -9.81 -6.11 -18.20
CA TYR A 66 -9.42 -4.88 -17.51
C TYR A 66 -8.04 -5.06 -16.89
N ASP A 67 -7.19 -4.06 -17.06
CA ASP A 67 -5.89 -4.03 -16.39
C ASP A 67 -6.04 -3.76 -14.90
N ARG A 68 -5.11 -4.30 -14.12
CA ARG A 68 -4.93 -3.96 -12.71
C ARG A 68 -3.73 -3.03 -12.59
N ILE A 69 -3.95 -1.86 -12.00
CA ILE A 69 -2.92 -0.84 -11.79
C ILE A 69 -2.95 -0.38 -10.33
N PRO A 70 -1.90 0.28 -9.81
CA PRO A 70 -1.94 0.81 -8.45
C PRO A 70 -3.14 1.74 -8.24
N ALA A 71 -3.88 1.57 -7.15
CA ALA A 71 -5.12 2.30 -6.88
C ALA A 71 -4.90 3.82 -6.81
N ILE A 72 -3.72 4.25 -6.37
CA ILE A 72 -3.32 5.67 -6.38
C ILE A 72 -3.18 6.19 -7.81
N VAL A 73 -2.61 5.39 -8.71
CA VAL A 73 -2.47 5.74 -10.13
C VAL A 73 -3.85 5.84 -10.77
N GLU A 74 -4.73 4.86 -10.55
CA GLU A 74 -6.11 4.93 -11.02
C GLU A 74 -6.85 6.16 -10.46
N LEU A 75 -6.71 6.46 -9.17
CA LEU A 75 -7.31 7.65 -8.57
C LEU A 75 -6.80 8.94 -9.22
N CYS A 76 -5.50 9.02 -9.52
CA CYS A 76 -4.90 10.14 -10.24
C CYS A 76 -5.43 10.25 -11.68
N ILE A 77 -5.57 9.13 -12.39
CA ILE A 77 -6.13 9.07 -13.75
C ILE A 77 -7.57 9.61 -13.75
N GLN A 78 -8.41 9.15 -12.82
CA GLN A 78 -9.79 9.65 -12.68
C GLN A 78 -9.84 11.11 -12.23
N ALA A 79 -8.80 11.57 -11.52
CA ALA A 79 -8.63 12.97 -11.14
C ALA A 79 -8.16 13.90 -12.26
N GLY A 80 -7.76 13.35 -13.41
CA GLY A 80 -7.39 14.12 -14.60
C GLY A 80 -5.92 14.00 -15.02
N VAL A 81 -5.13 13.10 -14.41
CA VAL A 81 -3.80 12.76 -14.95
C VAL A 81 -3.99 11.94 -16.21
N ASP A 82 -3.40 12.38 -17.32
CA ASP A 82 -3.43 11.65 -18.59
C ASP A 82 -2.24 10.69 -18.65
N ILE A 83 -2.55 9.39 -18.76
CA ILE A 83 -1.59 8.34 -19.05
C ILE A 83 -2.07 7.69 -20.35
N PRO A 84 -1.34 7.82 -21.48
CA PRO A 84 -1.80 7.34 -22.79
C PRO A 84 -2.24 5.86 -22.79
N GLU A 85 -1.57 5.04 -22.00
CA GLU A 85 -1.81 3.60 -21.85
C GLU A 85 -3.11 3.29 -21.08
N TYR A 86 -3.54 4.21 -20.23
CA TYR A 86 -4.72 4.08 -19.37
C TYR A 86 -5.69 5.24 -19.60
N PRO A 87 -6.35 5.28 -20.78
CA PRO A 87 -7.23 6.38 -21.12
C PRO A 87 -8.45 6.43 -20.19
N SER A 88 -8.87 7.64 -19.83
CA SER A 88 -10.10 7.85 -19.05
C SER A 88 -10.97 8.94 -19.67
N ARG A 89 -12.28 8.74 -19.54
CA ARG A 89 -13.30 9.64 -20.05
C ARG A 89 -13.22 10.99 -19.33
N ARG A 90 -12.75 12.01 -20.03
CA ARG A 90 -12.83 13.41 -19.59
C ARG A 90 -14.24 13.94 -19.83
N ARG A 91 -14.98 14.16 -18.75
CA ARG A 91 -16.38 14.59 -18.81
C ARG A 91 -16.49 16.11 -18.89
N THR A 92 -17.12 16.60 -19.95
CA THR A 92 -17.57 18.00 -20.07
C THR A 92 -19.02 18.16 -19.59
N ASN A 93 -19.85 17.12 -19.77
CA ASN A 93 -21.23 17.09 -19.31
C ASN A 93 -21.35 16.38 -17.95
N PRO A 94 -22.12 16.93 -17.00
CA PRO A 94 -22.32 16.34 -15.69
C PRO A 94 -23.16 15.05 -15.78
N ILE A 95 -22.96 14.17 -14.81
CA ILE A 95 -23.74 12.95 -14.65
C ILE A 95 -25.03 13.30 -13.91
N ARG A 96 -26.18 12.85 -14.43
CA ARG A 96 -27.46 13.04 -13.75
C ARG A 96 -27.81 11.81 -12.94
N MET A 97 -27.98 12.01 -11.64
CA MET A 97 -28.28 10.97 -10.66
C MET A 97 -29.68 11.20 -10.07
N LEU A 98 -30.42 10.12 -9.82
CA LEU A 98 -31.58 10.11 -8.94
C LEU A 98 -31.33 9.11 -7.81
N GLY A 99 -31.02 9.64 -6.63
CA GLY A 99 -30.47 8.85 -5.53
C GLY A 99 -29.18 8.14 -5.96
N LYS A 100 -29.16 6.80 -5.86
CA LYS A 100 -28.00 5.96 -6.26
C LYS A 100 -28.04 5.51 -7.72
N ARG A 101 -29.04 5.91 -8.51
CA ARG A 101 -29.24 5.46 -9.89
C ARG A 101 -28.74 6.52 -10.87
N VAL A 102 -27.92 6.12 -11.84
CA VAL A 102 -27.53 6.97 -12.98
C VAL A 102 -28.70 7.06 -13.95
N ILE A 103 -29.18 8.27 -14.23
CA ILE A 103 -30.22 8.52 -15.25
C ILE A 103 -29.57 8.82 -16.59
N ASP A 104 -28.55 9.67 -16.57
CA ASP A 104 -27.86 10.09 -17.78
C ASP A 104 -26.35 10.17 -17.51
N ARG A 105 -25.60 9.57 -18.43
CA ARG A 105 -24.14 9.51 -18.43
C ARG A 105 -23.53 10.65 -19.24
N GLY A 106 -24.30 11.64 -19.68
CA GLY A 106 -23.81 12.76 -20.48
C GLY A 106 -23.39 12.31 -21.89
N GLY A 107 -24.20 11.45 -22.51
CA GLY A 107 -23.97 10.88 -23.84
C GLY A 107 -23.22 9.55 -23.87
N ASN A 108 -23.30 8.87 -25.03
CA ASN A 108 -22.55 7.65 -25.32
C ASN A 108 -21.18 8.01 -25.88
N LEU A 109 -20.13 7.47 -25.28
CA LEU A 109 -18.79 7.45 -25.89
C LEU A 109 -18.42 5.99 -26.05
N GLU A 110 -17.87 5.65 -27.21
CA GLU A 110 -17.23 4.35 -27.38
C GLU A 110 -15.98 4.33 -26.50
N GLU A 111 -15.91 3.33 -25.63
CA GLU A 111 -14.68 3.06 -24.88
C GLU A 111 -13.60 2.72 -25.90
N PRO A 112 -12.42 3.35 -25.84
CA PRO A 112 -11.28 2.95 -26.64
C PRO A 112 -11.10 1.44 -26.44
N LYS A 113 -10.92 0.69 -27.54
CA LYS A 113 -10.54 -0.72 -27.41
C LYS A 113 -9.31 -0.79 -26.51
N PRO A 114 -9.23 -1.77 -25.57
CA PRO A 114 -8.07 -1.90 -24.70
C PRO A 114 -6.80 -1.80 -25.54
N TRP A 115 -5.94 -0.84 -25.24
CA TRP A 115 -4.67 -0.65 -25.93
C TRP A 115 -3.76 -1.82 -25.54
N ARG A 116 -3.99 -3.00 -26.14
CA ARG A 116 -3.26 -4.25 -25.81
C ARG A 116 -1.77 -4.20 -26.19
N PHE A 117 -1.26 -3.07 -26.66
CA PHE A 117 0.09 -2.91 -27.20
C PHE A 117 0.65 -1.51 -26.94
N ALA A 118 0.47 -0.97 -25.73
CA ALA A 118 1.32 0.12 -25.28
C ALA A 118 2.80 -0.31 -25.35
N ASP A 119 3.69 0.63 -25.70
CA ASP A 119 5.14 0.38 -25.61
C ASP A 119 5.49 0.06 -24.15
N PRO A 120 6.00 -1.16 -23.84
CA PRO A 120 6.33 -1.57 -22.47
C PRO A 120 7.29 -0.62 -21.76
N SER A 121 8.01 0.22 -22.52
CA SER A 121 8.94 1.21 -22.00
C SER A 121 8.29 2.23 -21.04
N SER A 122 7.05 2.65 -21.29
CA SER A 122 6.35 3.71 -20.53
C SER A 122 5.70 3.22 -19.23
N LEU A 123 5.44 1.92 -19.14
CA LEU A 123 4.85 1.28 -17.94
C LEU A 123 5.92 0.83 -16.93
N ASN A 124 7.21 0.93 -17.28
CA ASN A 124 8.31 0.55 -16.40
C ASN A 124 8.31 1.32 -15.08
N ASP A 125 7.78 2.54 -15.05
CA ASP A 125 7.75 3.36 -13.84
C ASP A 125 6.80 2.80 -12.77
N PHE A 126 5.81 1.97 -13.15
CA PHE A 126 4.91 1.30 -12.21
C PHE A 126 5.39 -0.09 -11.79
N ASP A 127 6.38 -0.66 -12.48
CA ASP A 127 6.91 -1.97 -12.14
C ASP A 127 7.89 -1.86 -10.97
N THR A 128 7.33 -2.03 -9.77
CA THR A 128 8.08 -2.03 -8.51
C THR A 128 8.92 -3.29 -8.29
N TYR A 129 8.63 -4.40 -8.98
CA TYR A 129 9.35 -5.66 -8.80
C TYR A 129 10.77 -5.58 -9.33
N ARG A 130 10.98 -4.86 -10.43
CA ARG A 130 12.30 -4.67 -11.06
C ARG A 130 13.00 -3.39 -10.61
N ALA A 131 12.49 -2.71 -9.57
CA ALA A 131 13.07 -1.45 -9.09
C ALA A 131 14.57 -1.58 -8.76
N PHE A 132 15.01 -2.69 -8.15
CA PHE A 132 16.44 -2.90 -7.83
C PHE A 132 17.34 -3.10 -9.05
N GLU A 133 16.79 -3.50 -10.21
CA GLU A 133 17.55 -3.60 -11.46
C GLU A 133 17.69 -2.23 -12.13
N ARG A 134 16.70 -1.34 -11.94
CA ARG A 134 16.64 -0.04 -12.59
C ARG A 134 17.39 1.06 -11.82
N PHE A 135 17.39 0.99 -10.49
CA PHE A 135 18.00 2.01 -9.64
C PHE A 135 19.31 1.50 -9.03
N SER A 136 20.41 2.23 -9.29
CA SER A 136 21.71 1.94 -8.69
C SER A 136 21.71 2.28 -7.20
N ARG A 137 22.61 1.62 -6.45
CA ARG A 137 22.83 1.97 -5.04
C ARG A 137 23.34 3.40 -4.94
N PRO A 138 22.71 4.27 -4.14
CA PRO A 138 23.21 5.63 -3.93
C PRO A 138 24.52 5.60 -3.14
N SER A 139 25.29 6.68 -3.26
CA SER A 139 26.47 6.89 -2.42
C SER A 139 26.07 7.16 -0.96
N LEU A 140 26.94 6.87 0.00
CA LEU A 140 26.65 7.10 1.42
C LEU A 140 26.40 8.59 1.73
N SER A 141 27.05 9.50 1.01
CA SER A 141 26.86 10.94 1.18
C SER A 141 25.50 11.43 0.69
N ASP A 142 24.89 10.74 -0.27
CA ASP A 142 23.58 11.12 -0.83
C ASP A 142 22.41 10.57 -0.01
N LEU A 143 22.65 9.55 0.83
CA LEU A 143 21.59 8.85 1.58
C LEU A 143 20.69 9.79 2.40
N PRO A 144 21.21 10.74 3.22
CA PRO A 144 20.34 11.59 4.03
C PRO A 144 19.44 12.48 3.18
N LYS A 145 19.95 12.97 2.04
CA LYS A 145 19.18 13.81 1.11
C LYS A 145 18.07 13.00 0.45
N ILE A 146 18.39 11.83 -0.11
CA ILE A 146 17.42 10.94 -0.76
C ILE A 146 16.34 10.51 0.24
N ALA A 147 16.74 10.19 1.48
CA ALA A 147 15.82 9.81 2.53
C ALA A 147 14.87 10.96 2.91
N GLN A 148 15.37 12.19 3.01
CA GLN A 148 14.56 13.36 3.28
C GLN A 148 13.56 13.65 2.15
N GLU A 149 14.00 13.54 0.89
CA GLU A 149 13.15 13.69 -0.29
C GLU A 149 12.07 12.59 -0.35
N THR A 150 12.44 11.34 -0.05
CA THR A 150 11.51 10.20 0.00
C THR A 150 10.45 10.40 1.07
N MET A 151 10.84 10.83 2.27
CA MET A 151 9.91 11.15 3.37
C MET A 151 8.93 12.27 2.97
N ALA A 152 9.44 13.34 2.35
CA ALA A 152 8.60 14.45 1.89
C ALA A 152 7.62 14.00 0.80
N ALA A 153 8.07 13.19 -0.16
CA ALA A 153 7.21 12.63 -1.20
C ALA A 153 6.10 11.74 -0.61
N TYR A 154 6.42 10.89 0.38
CA TYR A 154 5.44 10.06 1.08
C TYR A 154 4.33 10.91 1.71
N GLU A 155 4.68 11.98 2.42
CA GLU A 155 3.71 12.91 3.02
C GLU A 155 2.86 13.64 1.97
N ILE A 156 3.49 14.09 0.88
CA ILE A 156 2.80 14.75 -0.23
C ILE A 156 1.75 13.81 -0.83
N VAL A 157 2.10 12.55 -1.09
CA VAL A 157 1.18 11.55 -1.64
C VAL A 157 0.03 11.28 -0.66
N LYS A 158 0.33 11.00 0.61
CA LYS A 158 -0.68 10.77 1.66
C LYS A 158 -1.67 11.94 1.78
N LYS A 159 -1.18 13.19 1.74
CA LYS A 159 -2.00 14.41 1.74
C LYS A 159 -2.80 14.58 0.44
N GLY A 160 -2.19 14.27 -0.71
CA GLY A 160 -2.81 14.32 -2.03
C GLY A 160 -3.99 13.34 -2.15
N VAL A 161 -3.77 12.07 -1.79
CA VAL A 161 -4.80 11.03 -1.76
C VAL A 161 -5.97 11.47 -0.89
N ARG A 162 -5.70 11.95 0.34
CA ARG A 162 -6.74 12.49 1.24
C ARG A 162 -7.57 13.60 0.58
N LYS A 163 -6.93 14.52 -0.14
CA LYS A 163 -7.64 15.61 -0.84
C LYS A 163 -8.47 15.08 -2.02
N LEU A 164 -7.93 14.18 -2.82
CA LEU A 164 -8.62 13.60 -3.98
C LEU A 164 -9.86 12.81 -3.53
N MET A 165 -9.74 12.01 -2.48
CA MET A 165 -10.85 11.20 -1.94
C MET A 165 -12.01 12.04 -1.37
N ARG A 166 -11.82 13.34 -1.13
CA ARG A 166 -12.95 14.24 -0.80
C ARG A 166 -13.84 14.55 -2.00
N LYS A 167 -13.32 14.38 -3.22
CA LYS A 167 -14.04 14.69 -4.48
C LYS A 167 -14.37 13.43 -5.28
N TYR A 168 -13.46 12.46 -5.29
CA TYR A 168 -13.59 11.21 -6.02
C TYR A 168 -13.92 10.08 -5.06
N THR A 169 -14.94 9.31 -5.38
CA THR A 169 -15.32 8.16 -4.57
C THR A 169 -14.37 7.00 -4.84
N VAL A 170 -13.90 6.38 -3.77
CA VAL A 170 -13.14 5.13 -3.80
C VAL A 170 -13.85 4.17 -2.85
N LYS A 171 -13.98 2.91 -3.27
CA LYS A 171 -14.57 1.84 -2.47
C LYS A 171 -13.50 0.86 -2.03
N ALA A 172 -13.60 0.40 -0.80
CA ALA A 172 -12.77 -0.69 -0.27
C ALA A 172 -13.68 -1.85 0.15
N CYS A 173 -13.16 -3.07 0.09
CA CYS A 173 -13.85 -4.22 0.64
C CYS A 173 -13.60 -4.29 2.15
N GLY A 174 -14.64 -4.30 2.98
CA GLY A 174 -14.50 -4.41 4.44
C GLY A 174 -13.98 -5.76 4.96
N TYR A 175 -13.57 -6.67 4.06
CA TYR A 175 -13.04 -7.99 4.42
C TYR A 175 -11.63 -8.24 3.90
N CYS A 176 -11.26 -7.68 2.74
CA CYS A 176 -9.99 -7.95 2.05
C CYS A 176 -9.40 -6.65 1.50
N THR A 177 -8.15 -6.67 1.04
CA THR A 177 -7.42 -5.49 0.56
C THR A 177 -7.86 -4.96 -0.83
N GLU A 178 -9.02 -5.40 -1.33
CA GLU A 178 -9.48 -4.99 -2.67
C GLU A 178 -10.04 -3.57 -2.65
N VAL A 179 -9.56 -2.74 -3.58
CA VAL A 179 -9.95 -1.33 -3.74
C VAL A 179 -10.47 -1.07 -5.15
N HIS A 180 -11.49 -0.23 -5.24
CA HIS A 180 -12.11 0.18 -6.49
C HIS A 180 -12.25 1.70 -6.55
N VAL A 181 -11.61 2.34 -7.52
CA VAL A 181 -11.80 3.77 -7.77
C VAL A 181 -13.08 3.98 -8.56
N GLY A 182 -14.09 4.56 -7.91
CA GLY A 182 -15.38 4.80 -8.51
C GLY A 182 -16.53 4.80 -7.50
N PRO A 183 -17.72 5.24 -7.93
CA PRO A 183 -18.92 5.32 -7.08
C PRO A 183 -19.44 3.95 -6.62
N TRP A 184 -19.16 2.87 -7.36
CA TRP A 184 -19.62 1.52 -7.05
C TRP A 184 -18.48 0.53 -7.25
N GLY A 185 -18.20 -0.31 -6.27
CA GLY A 185 -17.23 -1.38 -6.45
C GLY A 185 -17.62 -2.36 -7.57
N HIS A 186 -16.70 -3.22 -7.99
CA HIS A 186 -16.96 -4.19 -9.06
C HIS A 186 -17.82 -5.40 -8.61
N ASN A 187 -18.24 -6.22 -9.58
CA ASN A 187 -18.94 -7.49 -9.35
C ASN A 187 -18.04 -8.73 -9.48
N ALA A 188 -16.73 -8.57 -9.65
CA ALA A 188 -15.82 -9.72 -9.60
C ALA A 188 -15.94 -10.45 -8.25
N LYS A 189 -16.00 -11.78 -8.30
CA LYS A 189 -16.09 -12.67 -7.14
C LYS A 189 -14.69 -13.18 -6.77
N LEU A 190 -13.89 -12.32 -6.15
CA LEU A 190 -12.48 -12.61 -5.83
C LEU A 190 -12.17 -12.47 -4.33
N CYS A 191 -13.15 -12.12 -3.51
CA CYS A 191 -12.95 -12.01 -2.07
C CYS A 191 -12.72 -13.43 -1.50
N GLY A 192 -11.49 -13.71 -1.04
CA GLY A 192 -11.11 -14.99 -0.43
C GLY A 192 -11.23 -15.02 1.10
N GLU A 193 -11.61 -13.90 1.71
CA GLU A 193 -11.53 -13.72 3.16
C GLU A 193 -12.68 -14.41 3.92
N PHE A 194 -12.66 -14.31 5.25
CA PHE A 194 -13.58 -15.02 6.14
C PHE A 194 -15.04 -15.00 5.66
N LYS A 195 -15.66 -16.19 5.66
CA LYS A 195 -17.03 -16.45 5.19
C LYS A 195 -17.31 -16.05 3.73
N HIS A 196 -16.31 -15.98 2.86
CA HIS A 196 -16.54 -15.67 1.44
C HIS A 196 -17.47 -16.65 0.71
N GLN A 197 -17.50 -17.94 1.09
CA GLN A 197 -18.38 -18.92 0.45
C GLN A 197 -19.86 -18.59 0.64
N TRP A 198 -20.24 -18.08 1.82
CA TRP A 198 -21.59 -17.59 2.10
C TRP A 198 -21.95 -16.32 1.30
N ARG A 199 -20.94 -15.61 0.81
CA ARG A 199 -21.08 -14.42 -0.04
C ARG A 199 -20.83 -14.71 -1.51
N ASP A 200 -20.61 -15.96 -1.90
CA ASP A 200 -20.30 -16.34 -3.29
C ASP A 200 -19.10 -15.53 -3.82
N GLY A 201 -18.07 -15.35 -2.98
CA GLY A 201 -16.84 -14.60 -3.31
C GLY A 201 -17.02 -13.09 -3.52
N LYS A 202 -18.21 -12.53 -3.29
CA LYS A 202 -18.52 -11.11 -3.52
C LYS A 202 -17.90 -10.21 -2.45
N HIS A 203 -17.44 -9.03 -2.84
CA HIS A 203 -16.90 -8.03 -1.94
C HIS A 203 -17.99 -7.30 -1.14
N GLY A 204 -17.66 -6.93 0.10
CA GLY A 204 -18.49 -6.07 0.96
C GLY A 204 -18.03 -4.62 0.83
N TRP A 205 -18.50 -3.92 -0.20
CA TRP A 205 -18.03 -2.58 -0.52
C TRP A 205 -18.48 -1.51 0.48
N GLN A 206 -17.53 -0.72 0.96
CA GLN A 206 -17.73 0.49 1.77
C GLN A 206 -16.95 1.66 1.17
N ASP A 207 -17.19 2.89 1.66
CA ASP A 207 -16.33 4.02 1.32
C ASP A 207 -14.93 3.77 1.88
N ALA A 208 -13.91 3.94 1.02
CA ALA A 208 -12.54 3.73 1.41
C ALA A 208 -12.03 4.87 2.29
N THR A 209 -11.17 4.51 3.23
CA THR A 209 -10.28 5.40 3.97
C THR A 209 -8.96 5.60 3.22
N VAL A 210 -8.21 6.64 3.58
CA VAL A 210 -6.88 6.88 2.98
C VAL A 210 -5.95 5.68 3.15
N ASP A 211 -6.03 5.01 4.30
CA ASP A 211 -5.16 3.88 4.64
C ASP A 211 -5.54 2.60 3.88
N GLU A 212 -6.74 2.50 3.31
CA GLU A 212 -7.07 1.40 2.39
C GLU A 212 -6.50 1.64 0.98
N VAL A 213 -6.33 2.90 0.57
CA VAL A 213 -5.78 3.27 -0.75
C VAL A 213 -4.26 3.39 -0.73
N PHE A 214 -3.71 3.89 0.38
CA PHE A 214 -2.27 4.07 0.61
C PHE A 214 -1.89 3.62 2.02
N PRO A 215 -1.90 2.30 2.27
CA PRO A 215 -1.65 1.74 3.61
C PRO A 215 -0.23 1.98 4.10
N PRO A 216 -0.05 2.44 5.36
CA PRO A 216 1.24 2.34 6.03
C PRO A 216 1.53 0.87 6.40
N ASN A 217 2.72 0.37 6.06
CA ASN A 217 3.22 -0.89 6.64
C ASN A 217 3.99 -0.61 7.92
N TYR A 218 3.55 -1.09 9.08
CA TYR A 218 4.19 -0.74 10.36
C TYR A 218 5.28 -1.73 10.76
N VAL A 219 6.47 -1.20 11.03
CA VAL A 219 7.62 -1.94 11.53
C VAL A 219 7.97 -1.50 12.95
N TRP A 220 8.67 -2.36 13.69
CA TRP A 220 9.24 -1.99 14.99
C TRP A 220 10.34 -0.95 14.82
N HIS A 221 10.29 0.11 15.65
CA HIS A 221 11.34 1.11 15.66
C HIS A 221 12.62 0.54 16.27
N VAL A 222 13.75 0.77 15.60
CA VAL A 222 15.09 0.35 16.03
C VAL A 222 15.94 1.59 16.35
N ARG A 223 16.44 1.71 17.59
CA ARG A 223 17.28 2.86 17.98
C ARG A 223 18.68 2.82 17.38
N ASP A 224 19.24 1.62 17.27
CA ASP A 224 20.56 1.37 16.70
C ASP A 224 20.47 0.15 15.76
N PRO A 225 20.49 0.35 14.43
CA PRO A 225 20.44 -0.73 13.44
C PRO A 225 21.60 -1.73 13.52
N ASN A 226 22.71 -1.33 14.13
CA ASN A 226 23.91 -2.16 14.35
C ASN A 226 23.92 -2.76 15.77
N GLY A 227 22.96 -2.39 16.61
CA GLY A 227 22.81 -2.85 17.98
C GLY A 227 22.26 -4.29 18.07
N PRO A 228 22.07 -4.79 19.30
CA PRO A 228 21.49 -6.12 19.50
C PRO A 228 20.05 -6.20 18.97
N PRO A 229 19.61 -7.36 18.46
CA PRO A 229 18.23 -7.56 18.02
C PRO A 229 17.21 -7.28 19.12
N LEU A 230 16.04 -6.77 18.73
CA LEU A 230 14.93 -6.51 19.66
C LEU A 230 14.53 -7.78 20.43
N ALA A 231 14.47 -7.66 21.76
CA ALA A 231 14.21 -8.77 22.67
C ALA A 231 12.72 -8.94 22.93
N SER A 232 12.21 -10.18 22.79
CA SER A 232 10.77 -10.48 22.95
C SER A 232 10.21 -10.06 24.32
N ALA A 233 10.99 -10.18 25.39
CA ALA A 233 10.61 -9.77 26.75
C ALA A 233 10.34 -8.26 26.87
N LEU A 234 10.97 -7.45 26.01
CA LEU A 234 10.91 -5.99 26.02
C LEU A 234 9.92 -5.43 24.98
N ARG A 235 9.14 -6.28 24.30
CA ARG A 235 8.18 -5.88 23.27
C ARG A 235 7.27 -4.73 23.70
N ARG A 236 6.86 -4.70 24.98
CA ARG A 236 5.98 -3.67 25.55
C ARG A 236 6.61 -2.27 25.61
N TYR A 237 7.93 -2.15 25.48
CA TYR A 237 8.67 -0.89 25.52
C TYR A 237 8.95 -0.32 24.12
N TYR A 238 8.96 -1.17 23.09
CA TYR A 238 9.24 -0.74 21.73
C TYR A 238 8.06 -0.01 21.09
N GLY A 239 8.37 1.00 20.27
CA GLY A 239 7.43 1.67 19.39
C GLY A 239 7.38 1.08 17.99
N LYS A 240 6.48 1.61 17.17
CA LYS A 240 6.34 1.28 15.75
C LYS A 240 6.27 2.54 14.90
N ALA A 241 6.70 2.43 13.65
CA ALA A 241 6.56 3.48 12.63
C ALA A 241 6.22 2.84 11.28
N PRO A 242 5.66 3.61 10.33
CA PRO A 242 5.59 3.14 8.94
C PRO A 242 6.99 2.79 8.42
N ALA A 243 7.11 1.72 7.64
CA ALA A 243 8.36 1.18 7.11
C ALA A 243 9.15 2.23 6.34
N VAL A 244 8.45 3.05 5.54
CA VAL A 244 9.06 4.17 4.80
C VAL A 244 9.68 5.20 5.75
N VAL A 245 9.03 5.48 6.89
CA VAL A 245 9.53 6.42 7.88
C VAL A 245 10.77 5.86 8.56
N GLU A 246 10.72 4.58 8.97
CA GLU A 246 11.86 3.89 9.59
C GLU A 246 13.06 3.82 8.63
N VAL A 247 12.86 3.38 7.38
CA VAL A 247 13.93 3.31 6.37
C VAL A 247 14.57 4.67 6.13
N CYS A 248 13.78 5.72 5.95
CA CYS A 248 14.33 7.06 5.68
C CYS A 248 15.08 7.61 6.90
N MET A 249 14.58 7.38 8.10
CA MET A 249 15.25 7.80 9.33
C MET A 249 16.58 7.10 9.55
N GLN A 250 16.64 5.79 9.35
CA GLN A 250 17.90 5.05 9.46
C GLN A 250 18.92 5.50 8.40
N ALA A 251 18.45 6.08 7.30
CA ALA A 251 19.28 6.71 6.28
C ALA A 251 19.62 8.20 6.56
N GLY A 252 19.20 8.75 7.71
CA GLY A 252 19.56 10.10 8.16
C GLY A 252 18.51 11.18 7.93
N ALA A 253 17.27 10.83 7.53
CA ALA A 253 16.20 11.82 7.41
C ALA A 253 15.72 12.33 8.77
N GLN A 254 15.31 13.60 8.81
CA GLN A 254 14.62 14.14 9.97
C GLN A 254 13.20 13.60 10.04
N ILE A 255 12.81 13.20 11.25
CA ILE A 255 11.52 12.57 11.52
C ILE A 255 10.46 13.66 11.71
N PRO A 256 9.36 13.65 10.95
CA PRO A 256 8.21 14.52 11.22
C PRO A 256 7.65 14.27 12.63
N ASP A 257 7.18 15.34 13.30
CA ASP A 257 6.72 15.27 14.69
C ASP A 257 5.52 14.32 14.88
N GLU A 258 4.70 14.12 13.85
CA GLU A 258 3.56 13.21 13.90
C GLU A 258 3.94 11.74 14.12
N TYR A 259 5.16 11.33 13.75
CA TYR A 259 5.62 9.95 13.91
C TYR A 259 6.34 9.70 15.24
N LYS A 260 6.96 10.71 15.84
CA LYS A 260 7.76 10.56 17.08
C LYS A 260 7.02 9.85 18.22
N PRO A 261 5.74 10.15 18.53
CA PRO A 261 5.01 9.47 19.60
C PRO A 261 4.80 7.97 19.33
N MET A 262 4.63 7.57 18.07
CA MET A 262 4.42 6.17 17.70
C MET A 262 5.66 5.31 17.98
N MET A 263 6.83 5.96 17.92
CA MET A 263 8.15 5.35 18.06
C MET A 263 8.61 5.22 19.50
N ARG A 264 7.90 5.84 20.45
CA ARG A 264 8.18 5.74 21.90
C ARG A 264 9.62 6.16 22.23
N LEU A 265 10.04 7.28 21.66
CA LEU A 265 11.38 7.84 21.87
C LEU A 265 11.60 8.30 23.31
N ASP A 266 10.52 8.57 24.05
CA ASP A 266 10.45 8.98 25.44
C ASP A 266 10.49 7.81 26.45
N ILE A 267 10.35 6.57 25.99
CA ILE A 267 10.36 5.40 26.87
C ILE A 267 11.80 4.91 27.10
N ILE A 268 12.22 4.76 28.35
CA ILE A 268 13.51 4.12 28.66
C ILE A 268 13.36 2.60 28.45
N ILE A 269 14.24 2.01 27.65
CA ILE A 269 14.26 0.56 27.42
C ILE A 269 15.15 -0.05 28.52
N PRO A 270 14.65 -1.03 29.31
CA PRO A 270 15.45 -1.68 30.33
C PRO A 270 16.72 -2.29 29.76
N ASP A 271 17.83 -2.17 30.48
CA ASP A 271 19.08 -2.82 30.09
C ASP A 271 18.99 -4.35 30.24
N PRO A 272 19.99 -5.14 29.77
CA PRO A 272 19.94 -6.59 29.85
C PRO A 272 19.88 -7.19 31.27
N GLU A 273 20.27 -6.46 32.30
CA GLU A 273 20.16 -6.89 33.70
C GLU A 273 18.77 -6.59 34.24
N GLU A 274 18.27 -5.36 34.02
CA GLU A 274 16.90 -4.96 34.37
C GLU A 274 15.85 -5.80 33.64
N ALA A 275 16.08 -6.12 32.37
CA ALA A 275 15.19 -6.95 31.56
C ALA A 275 15.00 -8.36 32.17
N ARG A 276 16.01 -8.91 32.85
CA ARG A 276 15.90 -10.21 33.54
C ARG A 276 15.05 -10.13 34.81
N MET A 277 14.93 -8.96 35.42
CA MET A 277 14.12 -8.74 36.63
C MET A 277 12.64 -8.51 36.32
N ILE A 278 12.30 -8.22 35.06
CA ILE A 278 10.92 -7.89 34.60
C ILE A 278 10.30 -9.05 33.78
N ALA A 279 11.10 -10.09 33.48
CA ALA A 279 10.73 -11.25 32.66
C ALA A 279 9.98 -12.33 33.44
#